data_AF-A0A382SLI9-F1
#
_entry.id   AF-A0A382SLI9-F1
#
_cell.length_a   1.000
_cell.length_b   1.000
_cell.length_c   1.000
_cell.angle_alpha   90.00
_cell.angle_beta   90.00
_cell.angle_gamma   90.00
#
_symmetry.space_group_name_H-M   'P 1'
#
loop_
_entity.id
_entity.type
_entity.pdbx_description
1 polymer ?
#
loop_
_entity_poly.entity_id
_entity_poly.type
_entity_poly.pdbx_seq_one_letter_code
_entity_poly.pdbx_strand_id
1 'polypeptide(L)'
;MKIFVRHIVMSVVATFVVGCQGFQMPQSPLLATFERKTGHIVYVGLDNNIYTMNQAGQDIVMITDQSVPGNDISDDITYFYPAWSPNGEQLAFVGYRRANDRSVEASL
;
A
#
# COMPACT_ATOMS: atom_id res chain seq x y z
N MET A 1 -56.40 8.50 13.12
CA MET A 1 -55.08 9.12 13.39
C MET A 1 -53.89 8.15 13.30
N LYS A 2 -54.02 6.86 13.67
CA LYS A 2 -52.90 5.87 13.63
C LYS A 2 -52.45 5.44 12.22
N ILE A 3 -53.32 5.51 11.21
CA ILE A 3 -53.02 5.09 9.83
C ILE A 3 -52.16 6.12 9.09
N PHE A 4 -52.37 7.42 9.33
CA PHE A 4 -51.58 8.49 8.72
C PHE A 4 -50.11 8.49 9.17
N VAL A 5 -49.83 8.19 10.44
CA VAL A 5 -48.46 8.09 10.98
C VAL A 5 -47.70 6.91 10.35
N ARG A 6 -48.39 5.79 10.07
CA ARG A 6 -47.77 4.59 9.47
C ARG A 6 -47.34 4.83 8.02
N HIS A 7 -48.08 5.65 7.28
CA HIS A 7 -47.73 6.00 5.90
C HIS A 7 -46.61 7.03 5.81
N ILE A 8 -46.57 7.99 6.73
CA ILE A 8 -45.48 8.98 6.82
C ILE A 8 -44.15 8.29 7.16
N VAL A 9 -44.16 7.33 8.10
CA VAL A 9 -42.94 6.58 8.48
C VAL A 9 -42.45 5.68 7.34
N MET A 10 -43.35 5.01 6.60
CA MET A 10 -43.00 4.20 5.42
C MET A 10 -42.37 5.04 4.30
N SER A 11 -42.90 6.24 4.04
CA SER A 11 -42.33 7.14 3.02
C SER A 11 -40.93 7.65 3.40
N VAL A 12 -40.68 7.97 4.67
CA VAL A 12 -39.35 8.45 5.11
C VAL A 12 -38.27 7.35 5.00
N VAL A 13 -38.64 6.08 5.22
CA VAL A 13 -37.71 4.94 5.06
C VAL A 13 -37.39 4.69 3.59
N ALA A 14 -38.34 4.86 2.68
CA ALA A 14 -38.11 4.67 1.24
C ALA A 14 -37.14 5.71 0.64
N THR A 15 -37.16 6.96 1.12
CA THR A 15 -36.26 8.01 0.61
C THR A 15 -34.81 7.83 1.06
N PHE A 16 -34.56 7.16 2.19
CA PHE A 16 -33.20 6.87 2.67
C PHE A 16 -32.48 5.82 1.81
N VAL A 17 -33.21 4.90 1.14
CA VAL A 17 -32.61 3.84 0.31
C VAL A 17 -32.08 4.36 -1.02
N VAL A 18 -32.57 5.49 -1.52
CA VAL A 18 -32.15 6.06 -2.82
C VAL A 18 -30.83 6.85 -2.73
N GLY A 19 -30.38 7.21 -1.51
CA GLY A 19 -29.14 7.96 -1.29
C GLY A 19 -27.83 7.19 -1.50
N CYS A 20 -27.89 5.87 -1.75
CA CYS A 20 -26.71 5.03 -1.95
C CYS A 20 -26.33 4.82 -3.42
N GLN A 21 -26.95 5.52 -4.37
CA GLN A 21 -26.43 5.53 -5.74
C GLN A 21 -25.21 6.45 -5.77
N GLY A 22 -24.07 5.87 -5.36
CA GLY A 22 -22.77 6.50 -5.45
C GLY A 22 -22.61 7.10 -6.83
N PHE A 23 -22.34 8.40 -6.87
CA PHE A 23 -22.01 9.11 -8.09
C PHE A 23 -20.76 8.47 -8.70
N GLN A 24 -20.97 7.52 -9.61
CA GLN A 24 -19.89 6.96 -10.41
C GLN A 24 -19.56 8.00 -11.47
N MET A 25 -18.46 8.72 -11.25
CA MET A 25 -17.90 9.57 -12.30
C MET A 25 -17.61 8.70 -13.52
N PRO A 26 -18.12 9.05 -14.72
CA PRO A 26 -17.76 8.34 -15.93
C PRO A 26 -16.25 8.47 -16.09
N GLN A 27 -15.54 7.35 -15.91
CA GLN A 27 -14.11 7.31 -16.11
C GLN A 27 -13.85 7.64 -17.58
N SER A 28 -13.00 8.64 -17.82
CA SER A 28 -12.59 9.00 -19.17
C SER A 28 -12.02 7.76 -19.87
N PRO A 29 -12.41 7.46 -21.12
CA PRO A 29 -11.77 6.39 -21.91
C PRO A 29 -10.24 6.58 -22.03
N LEU A 30 -9.76 7.80 -21.80
CA LEU A 30 -8.36 8.16 -21.76
C LEU A 30 -7.63 7.57 -20.53
N LEU A 31 -8.33 7.24 -19.43
CA LEU A 31 -7.75 6.56 -18.26
C LEU A 31 -7.23 5.17 -18.63
N ALA A 32 -7.95 4.41 -19.46
CA ALA A 32 -7.51 3.10 -19.93
C ALA A 32 -6.24 3.17 -20.81
N THR A 33 -5.97 4.32 -21.45
CA THR A 33 -4.72 4.56 -22.17
C THR A 33 -3.60 5.11 -21.26
N PHE A 34 -3.96 5.69 -20.10
CA PHE A 34 -3.04 6.05 -19.02
C PHE A 34 -2.88 4.96 -17.94
N GLU A 35 -3.60 3.84 -18.06
CA GLU A 35 -3.51 2.61 -17.24
C GLU A 35 -2.18 1.85 -17.41
N ARG A 36 -1.11 2.57 -17.76
CA ARG A 36 0.25 2.05 -17.70
C ARG A 36 0.61 1.89 -16.21
N LYS A 37 0.11 0.83 -15.58
CA LYS A 37 0.29 0.45 -14.17
C LYS A 37 -0.05 1.55 -13.16
N THR A 38 -0.97 2.45 -13.48
CA THR A 38 -1.51 3.38 -12.48
C THR A 38 -2.15 2.58 -11.36
N GLY A 39 -1.67 2.79 -10.13
CA GLY A 39 -2.19 2.14 -8.93
C GLY A 39 -1.32 1.06 -8.31
N HIS A 40 -0.10 0.81 -8.80
CA HIS A 40 0.89 0.05 -8.01
C HIS A 40 1.62 1.00 -7.07
N ILE A 41 1.60 0.69 -5.79
CA ILE A 41 2.31 1.42 -4.74
C ILE A 41 3.53 0.58 -4.34
N VAL A 42 4.66 1.24 -4.14
CA VAL A 42 5.83 0.66 -3.48
C VAL A 42 6.11 1.45 -2.21
N TYR A 43 6.46 0.75 -1.13
CA TYR A 43 6.78 1.38 0.15
C TYR A 43 7.81 0.56 0.93
N VAL A 44 8.43 1.19 1.92
CA VAL A 44 9.31 0.54 2.90
C VAL A 44 8.48 0.25 4.15
N GLY A 45 8.47 -1.00 4.59
CA GLY A 45 7.79 -1.47 5.79
C GLY A 45 8.51 -1.08 7.08
N LEU A 46 7.83 -1.27 8.22
CA LEU A 46 8.40 -1.04 9.55
C LEU A 46 9.47 -2.07 9.93
N ASP A 47 9.51 -3.18 9.20
CA ASP A 47 10.51 -4.23 9.26
C ASP A 47 11.65 -4.01 8.26
N ASN A 48 11.79 -2.79 7.72
CA ASN A 48 12.89 -2.37 6.86
C ASN A 48 12.96 -3.09 5.49
N ASN A 49 11.94 -3.87 5.15
CA ASN A 49 11.77 -4.52 3.85
C ASN A 49 10.95 -3.67 2.87
N ILE A 50 11.07 -3.96 1.57
CA ILE A 50 10.30 -3.31 0.51
C ILE A 50 9.06 -4.15 0.20
N TYR A 51 7.95 -3.45 0.02
CA TYR A 51 6.65 -4.04 -0.31
C TYR A 51 6.02 -3.34 -1.51
N THR A 52 5.18 -4.08 -2.22
CA THR A 52 4.27 -3.56 -3.22
C THR A 52 2.83 -3.87 -2.85
N MET A 53 1.90 -3.04 -3.31
CA MET A 53 0.47 -3.28 -3.18
C MET A 53 -0.30 -2.57 -4.29
N ASN A 54 -1.56 -2.96 -4.49
CA ASN A 54 -2.45 -2.22 -5.37
C ASN A 54 -3.02 -0.96 -4.66
N GLN A 55 -3.66 -0.06 -5.41
CA GLN A 55 -4.19 1.21 -4.91
C GLN A 55 -5.35 1.07 -3.93
N ALA A 56 -5.98 -0.11 -3.86
CA ALA A 56 -7.00 -0.43 -2.86
C ALA A 56 -6.38 -0.89 -1.54
N GLY A 57 -5.05 -0.96 -1.44
CA GLY A 57 -4.34 -1.48 -0.27
C GLY A 57 -4.38 -3.01 -0.18
N GLN A 58 -4.71 -3.70 -1.27
CA GLN A 58 -4.76 -5.15 -1.36
C GLN A 58 -3.54 -5.67 -2.15
N ASP A 59 -3.44 -6.98 -2.29
CA ASP A 59 -2.35 -7.65 -3.04
C ASP A 59 -0.96 -7.25 -2.55
N ILE A 60 -0.78 -7.22 -1.23
CA ILE A 60 0.49 -6.87 -0.60
C ILE A 60 1.50 -7.98 -0.86
N VAL A 61 2.64 -7.63 -1.46
CA VAL A 61 3.74 -8.55 -1.75
C VAL A 61 5.04 -7.97 -1.20
N MET A 62 5.78 -8.79 -0.45
CA MET A 62 7.13 -8.48 0.01
C MET A 62 8.13 -8.73 -1.13
N ILE A 63 8.97 -7.74 -1.44
CA ILE A 63 9.98 -7.80 -2.51
C ILE A 63 11.36 -8.16 -1.96
N THR A 64 11.65 -7.81 -0.72
CA THR A 64 12.90 -8.13 -0.02
C THR A 64 12.58 -8.81 1.29
N ASP A 65 13.36 -9.82 1.70
CA ASP A 65 13.12 -10.62 2.90
C ASP A 65 14.35 -10.73 3.81
N GLN A 66 15.42 -9.99 3.50
CA GLN A 66 16.70 -10.09 4.21
C GLN A 66 16.79 -9.20 5.44
N SER A 67 15.90 -8.20 5.59
CA SER A 67 15.80 -7.47 6.84
C SER A 67 14.93 -8.26 7.80
N VAL A 68 15.47 -8.56 8.97
CA VAL A 68 14.73 -9.28 10.00
C VAL A 68 14.81 -8.42 11.27
N PRO A 69 13.67 -8.02 11.85
CA PRO A 69 13.66 -7.25 13.09
C PRO A 69 14.07 -8.12 14.30
N GLY A 70 15.00 -7.63 15.12
CA GLY A 70 15.26 -8.16 16.46
C GLY A 70 16.30 -9.28 16.57
N ASN A 71 16.96 -9.65 15.48
CA ASN A 71 18.09 -10.56 15.49
C ASN A 71 19.41 -9.78 15.66
N ASP A 72 20.24 -10.25 16.59
CA ASP A 72 21.61 -9.80 16.89
C ASP A 72 22.60 -10.03 15.72
N ILE A 73 22.08 -10.31 14.53
CA ILE A 73 22.89 -10.77 13.41
C ILE A 73 23.61 -9.58 12.82
N SER A 74 24.89 -9.78 12.69
CA SER A 74 25.92 -8.87 12.21
C SER A 74 25.82 -8.46 10.75
N ASP A 75 24.61 -8.52 10.21
CA ASP A 75 24.35 -8.64 8.79
C ASP A 75 22.97 -8.14 8.37
N ASP A 76 22.27 -7.43 9.26
CA ASP A 76 20.98 -6.84 8.91
C ASP A 76 21.14 -5.82 7.79
N ILE A 77 20.22 -5.88 6.84
CA ILE A 77 20.16 -5.01 5.67
C ILE A 77 18.92 -4.15 5.81
N THR A 78 19.06 -2.84 5.73
CA THR A 78 17.92 -1.93 5.62
C THR A 78 17.78 -1.42 4.19
N TYR A 79 16.56 -1.46 3.66
CA TYR A 79 16.26 -0.97 2.32
C TYR A 79 15.60 0.42 2.34
N PHE A 80 15.94 1.26 1.37
CA PHE A 80 15.49 2.64 1.28
C PHE A 80 15.27 3.09 -0.18
N TYR A 81 14.52 4.19 -0.30
CA TYR A 81 14.32 4.95 -1.54
C TYR A 81 13.88 4.10 -2.75
N PRO A 82 12.79 3.32 -2.64
CA PRO A 82 12.30 2.56 -3.78
C PRO A 82 11.74 3.48 -4.86
N ALA A 83 12.00 3.15 -6.12
CA ALA A 83 11.47 3.85 -7.28
C ALA A 83 11.15 2.88 -8.43
N TRP A 84 9.98 3.06 -9.04
CA TRP A 84 9.60 2.32 -10.24
C TRP A 84 10.26 2.90 -11.49
N SER A 85 10.59 2.02 -12.44
CA SER A 85 10.88 2.44 -13.81
C SER A 85 9.63 3.09 -14.45
N PRO A 86 9.78 3.96 -15.47
CA PRO A 86 8.63 4.64 -16.11
C PRO A 86 7.61 3.70 -16.77
N ASN A 87 7.98 2.45 -17.06
CA ASN A 87 7.08 1.40 -17.54
C ASN A 87 6.55 0.48 -16.42
N GLY A 88 6.97 0.70 -15.17
CA GLY A 88 6.60 -0.06 -13.97
C GLY A 88 7.04 -1.52 -13.98
N GLU A 89 7.96 -1.92 -14.85
CA GLU A 89 8.46 -3.31 -14.94
C GLU A 89 9.63 -3.59 -14.02
N GLN A 90 10.35 -2.56 -13.58
CA GLN A 90 11.52 -2.70 -12.74
C GLN A 90 11.42 -1.79 -11.53
N LEU A 91 12.00 -2.25 -10.42
CA LEU A 91 12.10 -1.50 -9.19
C LEU A 91 13.58 -1.28 -8.86
N ALA A 92 13.96 -0.03 -8.66
CA ALA A 92 15.26 0.36 -8.13
C ALA A 92 15.12 0.67 -6.64
N PHE A 93 16.14 0.31 -5.86
CA PHE A 93 16.20 0.59 -4.43
C PHE A 93 17.65 0.54 -3.92
N VAL A 94 17.88 1.11 -2.73
CA VAL A 94 19.18 1.12 -2.06
C VAL A 94 19.11 0.20 -0.84
N GLY A 95 20.13 -0.63 -0.64
CA GLY A 95 20.30 -1.44 0.57
C GLY A 95 21.54 -1.00 1.35
N TYR A 96 21.40 -0.80 2.66
CA TYR A 96 22.50 -0.57 3.58
C TYR A 96 22.67 -1.78 4.49
N ARG A 97 23.82 -2.45 4.39
CA ARG A 97 24.17 -3.59 5.22
C ARG A 97 25.08 -3.13 6.36
N ARG A 98 24.67 -3.37 7.60
CA ARG A 98 25.52 -3.06 8.76
C ARG A 98 26.52 -4.19 8.94
N ALA A 99 27.80 -3.91 8.70
CA ALA A 99 28.87 -4.85 9.03
C ALA A 99 29.28 -4.70 10.50
N ASN A 100 29.35 -5.80 11.24
CA ASN A 100 29.92 -5.82 12.58
C ASN A 100 31.40 -6.12 12.44
N ASP A 101 32.21 -5.10 12.24
CA ASP A 101 33.65 -5.29 12.32
C ASP A 101 34.08 -5.48 13.78
N ARG A 102 34.16 -6.74 14.22
CA ARG A 102 34.72 -7.13 15.52
C ARG A 102 36.25 -7.24 15.50
N SER A 103 36.92 -6.84 14.41
CA SER A 103 38.39 -6.91 14.31
C SER A 103 39.12 -5.76 15.00
N VAL A 104 38.40 -4.81 15.63
CA VAL A 104 39.00 -3.87 16.61
C VAL A 104 39.10 -4.53 17.98
N GLU A 105 39.63 -5.76 18.05
CA GLU A 105 40.20 -6.26 19.29
C GLU A 105 41.60 -5.64 19.41
N ALA A 106 41.80 -4.90 20.49
CA ALA A 106 42.96 -4.08 20.75
C ALA A 106 44.27 -4.81 20.45
N SER A 107 45.00 -4.32 19.45
CA SER A 107 46.44 -4.51 19.39
C SER A 107 47.04 -3.76 20.59
N LEU A 108 47.38 -4.49 21.65
CA LEU A 108 48.34 -4.08 22.67
C LEU A 108 49.76 -4.31 22.16
#